data_AF-A0A383W446-F1
#
_entry.id   AF-A0A383W446-F1
#
_cell.length_a   1.000
_cell.length_b   1.000
_cell.length_c   1.000
_cell.angle_alpha   90.00
_cell.angle_beta   90.00
_cell.angle_gamma   90.00
#
_symmetry.space_group_name_H-M   'P 1'
#
loop_
_entity.id
_entity.type
_entity.pdbx_description
1 polymer ?
#
loop_
_entity_poly.entity_id
_entity_poly.type
_entity_poly.pdbx_seq_one_letter_code
_entity_poly.pdbx_strand_id
1 'polypeptide(L)'
;MDDLFDSAIELEQSHIQQGARDGKRDGMRTGLAEGRALGLQKGYEIGMEVGHYAGCVRMWRALQQQQPGSIPTKLERSIAAMEECLLQYPLYKPQDEELHELLEQLRGKYKTVLAGLGLSAADYGSSSSSAAGGSGSGSSSGAAAASGGQQPVSLAF
;
A
#
# COMPACT_ATOMS: atom_id res chain seq x y z
N MET A 1 56.85 19.86 21.47
CA MET A 1 56.63 19.06 20.24
C MET A 1 55.17 18.59 20.19
N ASP A 2 54.31 19.23 20.98
CA ASP A 2 52.99 18.72 21.37
C ASP A 2 51.88 19.22 20.42
N ASP A 3 52.08 20.41 19.82
CA ASP A 3 51.13 21.07 18.91
C ASP A 3 50.82 20.29 17.60
N LEU A 4 51.79 19.52 17.06
CA LEU A 4 51.58 18.74 15.84
C LEU A 4 50.67 17.52 16.07
N PHE A 5 50.78 16.86 17.23
CA PHE A 5 49.94 15.71 17.55
C PHE A 5 48.57 16.15 18.07
N ASP A 6 48.51 17.25 18.82
CA ASP A 6 47.26 17.85 19.27
C ASP A 6 46.41 18.34 18.09
N SER A 7 47.00 19.05 17.13
CA SER A 7 46.31 19.47 15.90
C SER A 7 45.81 18.29 15.05
N ALA A 8 46.55 17.18 15.00
CA ALA A 8 46.10 15.96 14.32
C ALA A 8 44.88 15.32 15.02
N ILE A 9 44.88 15.29 16.35
CA ILE A 9 43.75 14.78 17.16
C ILE A 9 42.52 15.69 16.99
N GLU A 10 42.70 17.01 17.03
CA GLU A 10 41.60 17.97 16.82
C GLU A 10 40.98 17.84 15.42
N LEU A 11 41.82 17.66 14.40
CA LEU A 11 41.36 17.43 13.04
C LEU A 11 40.54 16.13 12.94
N GLU A 12 41.02 15.03 13.54
CA GLU A 12 40.28 13.76 13.60
C GLU A 12 38.92 13.94 14.28
N GLN A 13 38.88 14.54 15.46
CA GLN A 13 37.65 14.80 16.20
C GLN A 13 36.67 15.66 15.40
N SER A 14 37.17 16.67 14.68
CA SER A 14 36.35 17.52 13.82
C SER A 14 35.70 16.72 12.68
N HIS A 15 36.45 15.82 12.04
CA HIS A 15 35.97 14.98 10.95
C HIS A 15 34.99 13.90 11.43
N ILE A 16 35.20 13.32 12.61
CA ILE A 16 34.24 12.39 13.24
C ILE A 16 32.91 13.11 13.49
N GLN A 17 32.96 14.30 14.11
CA GLN A 17 31.75 15.09 14.36
C GLN A 17 31.07 15.52 13.07
N GLN A 18 31.85 15.91 12.06
CA GLN A 18 31.33 16.27 10.75
C GLN A 18 30.65 15.08 10.07
N GLY A 19 31.30 13.93 10.01
CA GLY A 19 30.74 12.71 9.44
C GLY A 19 29.45 12.27 10.16
N ALA A 20 29.39 12.38 11.49
CA ALA A 20 28.18 12.10 12.25
C ALA A 20 27.03 13.07 11.94
N ARG A 21 27.34 14.38 11.81
CA ARG A 21 26.35 15.41 11.42
C ARG A 21 25.85 15.20 10.00
N ASP A 22 26.76 14.94 9.06
CA ASP A 22 26.44 14.70 7.65
C ASP A 22 25.61 13.42 7.50
N GLY A 23 26.03 12.31 8.12
CA GLY A 23 25.30 11.05 8.13
C GLY A 23 23.90 11.18 8.73
N LYS A 24 23.74 11.94 9.83
CA LYS A 24 22.41 12.21 10.40
C LYS A 24 21.54 13.04 9.45
N ARG A 25 22.09 14.12 8.86
CA ARG A 25 21.36 14.97 7.91
C ARG A 25 20.89 14.16 6.70
N ASP A 26 21.79 13.41 6.10
CA ASP A 26 21.52 12.67 4.87
C ASP A 26 20.61 11.47 5.15
N GLY A 27 20.82 10.77 6.27
CA GLY A 27 19.94 9.70 6.73
C GLY A 27 18.51 10.17 7.01
N MET A 28 18.33 11.34 7.63
CA MET A 28 16.99 11.92 7.84
C MET A 28 16.30 12.27 6.52
N ARG A 29 17.04 12.87 5.58
CA ARG A 29 16.52 13.26 4.27
C ARG A 29 16.08 12.03 3.47
N THR A 30 16.96 11.05 3.35
CA THR A 30 16.73 9.85 2.54
C THR A 30 15.69 8.95 3.20
N GLY A 31 15.79 8.73 4.51
CA GLY A 31 14.84 7.91 5.27
C GLY A 31 13.41 8.44 5.21
N LEU A 32 13.20 9.76 5.22
CA LEU A 32 11.87 10.34 5.05
C LEU A 32 11.30 10.07 3.64
N ALA A 33 12.13 10.23 2.61
CA ALA A 33 11.71 10.01 1.23
C ALA A 33 11.36 8.53 0.98
N GLU A 34 12.24 7.63 1.43
CA GLU A 34 12.06 6.18 1.34
C GLU A 34 10.84 5.71 2.13
N GLY A 35 10.71 6.14 3.39
CA GLY A 35 9.58 5.79 4.25
C GLY A 35 8.25 6.23 3.66
N ARG A 36 8.19 7.43 3.06
CA ARG A 36 6.99 7.92 2.38
C ARG A 36 6.66 7.08 1.14
N ALA A 37 7.64 6.79 0.30
CA ALA A 37 7.45 5.99 -0.90
C ALA A 37 6.97 4.57 -0.56
N LEU A 38 7.62 3.92 0.41
CA LEU A 38 7.27 2.59 0.87
C LEU A 38 5.87 2.55 1.50
N GLY A 39 5.56 3.55 2.35
CA GLY A 39 4.24 3.66 2.97
C GLY A 39 3.12 3.81 1.94
N LEU A 40 3.33 4.61 0.89
CA LEU A 40 2.36 4.75 -0.19
C LEU A 40 2.17 3.44 -0.97
N GLN A 41 3.27 2.79 -1.34
CA GLN A 41 3.23 1.51 -2.05
C GLN A 41 2.47 0.45 -1.24
N LYS A 42 2.85 0.27 0.04
CA LYS A 42 2.24 -0.74 0.91
C LYS A 42 0.79 -0.41 1.25
N GLY A 43 0.48 0.86 1.47
CA GLY A 43 -0.90 1.32 1.65
C GLY A 43 -1.77 1.00 0.44
N TYR A 44 -1.25 1.18 -0.78
CA TYR A 44 -1.98 0.84 -2.00
C TYR A 44 -2.17 -0.67 -2.18
N GLU A 45 -1.13 -1.48 -1.94
CA GLU A 45 -1.22 -2.95 -1.99
C GLU A 45 -2.33 -3.48 -1.06
N ILE A 46 -2.31 -3.05 0.20
CA ILE A 46 -3.30 -3.47 1.21
C ILE A 46 -4.69 -2.90 0.88
N GLY A 47 -4.76 -1.62 0.53
CA GLY A 47 -6.02 -0.96 0.21
C GLY A 47 -6.74 -1.58 -0.99
N MET A 48 -5.98 -1.97 -2.03
CA MET A 48 -6.53 -2.68 -3.18
C MET A 48 -7.10 -4.04 -2.77
N GLU A 49 -6.37 -4.79 -1.93
CA GLU A 49 -6.81 -6.10 -1.47
C GLU A 49 -8.10 -6.01 -0.64
N VAL A 50 -8.16 -5.08 0.33
CA VAL A 50 -9.35 -4.87 1.15
C VAL A 50 -10.52 -4.35 0.30
N GLY A 51 -10.26 -3.45 -0.64
CA GLY A 51 -11.25 -2.94 -1.58
C GLY A 51 -11.83 -4.03 -2.48
N HIS A 52 -10.99 -4.96 -2.95
CA HIS A 52 -11.41 -6.13 -3.72
C HIS A 52 -12.37 -7.00 -2.91
N TYR A 53 -12.03 -7.32 -1.67
CA TYR A 53 -12.90 -8.07 -0.76
C TYR A 53 -14.25 -7.38 -0.52
N ALA A 54 -14.25 -6.08 -0.27
CA ALA A 54 -15.48 -5.31 -0.11
C ALA A 54 -16.34 -5.31 -1.38
N GLY A 55 -15.72 -5.20 -2.56
CA GLY A 55 -16.40 -5.31 -3.85
C GLY A 55 -17.07 -6.67 -4.05
N CYS A 56 -16.35 -7.77 -3.79
CA CYS A 56 -16.88 -9.12 -3.90
C CYS A 56 -18.09 -9.34 -2.99
N VAL A 57 -17.99 -8.92 -1.73
CA VAL A 57 -19.08 -9.02 -0.76
C VAL A 57 -20.33 -8.26 -1.24
N ARG A 58 -20.17 -7.00 -1.67
CA ARG A 58 -21.28 -6.19 -2.20
C ARG A 58 -21.91 -6.86 -3.43
N MET A 59 -21.10 -7.41 -4.32
CA MET A 59 -21.57 -8.13 -5.50
C MET A 59 -22.36 -9.39 -5.12
N TRP A 60 -21.86 -10.22 -4.20
CA TRP A 60 -22.58 -11.41 -3.74
C TRP A 60 -23.92 -11.07 -3.08
N ARG A 61 -23.97 -10.00 -2.27
CA ARG A 61 -25.23 -9.50 -1.67
C ARG A 61 -26.21 -9.02 -2.73
N ALA A 62 -25.76 -8.24 -3.70
CA ALA A 62 -26.60 -7.78 -4.80
C ALA A 62 -27.15 -8.96 -5.63
N LEU A 63 -26.31 -9.95 -5.95
CA LEU A 63 -26.72 -11.16 -6.67
C LEU A 63 -27.76 -11.96 -5.89
N GLN A 64 -27.60 -12.11 -4.58
CA GLN A 64 -28.56 -12.81 -3.73
C GLN A 64 -29.92 -12.11 -3.69
N GLN A 65 -29.94 -10.77 -3.72
CA GLN A 65 -31.18 -9.98 -3.78
C GLN A 65 -31.89 -10.08 -5.13
N GLN A 66 -31.14 -10.01 -6.24
CA GLN A 66 -31.72 -10.06 -7.59
C GLN A 66 -32.11 -11.48 -8.01
N GLN A 67 -31.36 -12.49 -7.57
CA GLN A 67 -31.56 -13.89 -7.91
C GLN A 67 -31.42 -14.77 -6.65
N PRO A 68 -32.52 -14.98 -5.91
CA PRO A 68 -32.53 -15.88 -4.77
C PRO A 68 -32.10 -17.30 -5.18
N GLY A 69 -31.09 -17.84 -4.49
CA GLY A 69 -30.53 -19.18 -4.76
C GLY A 69 -29.25 -19.20 -5.61
N SER A 70 -28.80 -18.05 -6.13
CA SER A 70 -27.52 -17.93 -6.84
C SER A 70 -26.30 -18.21 -5.95
N ILE A 71 -26.36 -17.75 -4.69
CA ILE A 71 -25.36 -18.03 -3.66
C ILE A 71 -25.88 -19.18 -2.78
N PRO A 72 -25.10 -20.25 -2.57
CA PRO A 72 -25.51 -21.33 -1.67
C PRO A 72 -25.65 -20.83 -0.24
N THR A 73 -26.74 -21.18 0.44
CA THR A 73 -27.06 -20.73 1.82
C THR A 73 -25.97 -21.05 2.83
N LYS A 74 -25.20 -22.13 2.63
CA LYS A 74 -24.03 -22.48 3.46
C LYS A 74 -22.96 -21.38 3.50
N LEU A 75 -22.88 -20.52 2.48
CA LEU A 75 -21.91 -19.41 2.41
C LEU A 75 -22.38 -18.13 3.09
N GLU A 76 -23.66 -18.01 3.43
CA GLU A 76 -24.22 -16.78 3.99
C GLU A 76 -23.51 -16.38 5.29
N ARG A 77 -23.21 -17.35 6.17
CA ARG A 77 -22.45 -17.12 7.40
C ARG A 77 -21.03 -16.64 7.13
N SER A 78 -20.36 -17.22 6.13
CA SER A 78 -18.99 -16.84 5.77
C SER A 78 -18.95 -15.43 5.17
N ILE A 79 -19.93 -15.07 4.33
CA ILE A 79 -20.07 -13.73 3.75
C ILE A 79 -20.36 -12.70 4.85
N ALA A 80 -21.29 -13.00 5.77
CA ALA A 80 -21.59 -12.13 6.91
C ALA A 80 -20.37 -11.93 7.83
N ALA A 81 -19.60 -12.99 8.10
CA ALA A 81 -18.37 -12.87 8.88
C ALA A 81 -17.28 -12.04 8.16
N MET A 82 -17.27 -12.07 6.82
CA MET A 82 -16.35 -11.26 6.02
C MET A 82 -16.78 -9.79 6.02
N GLU A 83 -18.08 -9.49 5.97
CA GLU A 83 -18.63 -8.14 6.16
C GLU A 83 -18.23 -7.53 7.50
N GLU A 84 -18.43 -8.27 8.59
CA GLU A 84 -18.08 -7.81 9.93
C GLU A 84 -16.58 -7.49 10.03
N CYS A 85 -15.74 -8.37 9.47
CA CYS A 85 -14.29 -8.17 9.45
C CYS A 85 -13.88 -6.93 8.61
N LEU A 86 -14.59 -6.65 7.51
CA LEU A 86 -14.38 -5.44 6.71
C LEU A 86 -14.81 -4.17 7.44
N LEU A 87 -15.89 -4.22 8.24
CA LEU A 87 -16.36 -3.08 9.04
C LEU A 87 -15.38 -2.72 10.16
N GLN A 88 -14.74 -3.72 10.76
CA GLN A 88 -13.75 -3.53 11.82
C GLN A 88 -12.37 -3.12 11.30
N TYR A 89 -12.12 -3.25 9.98
CA TYR A 89 -10.78 -3.06 9.42
C TYR A 89 -10.31 -1.59 9.56
N PRO A 90 -9.17 -1.32 10.24
CA PRO A 90 -8.76 0.04 10.59
C PRO A 90 -8.05 0.76 9.42
N LEU A 91 -8.80 1.08 8.35
CA LEU A 91 -8.27 1.70 7.12
C LEU A 91 -7.48 3.00 7.35
N TYR A 92 -7.85 3.79 8.35
CA TYR A 92 -7.24 5.08 8.64
C TYR A 92 -6.21 5.04 9.78
N LYS A 93 -5.92 3.86 10.33
CA LYS A 93 -4.91 3.66 11.39
C LYS A 93 -3.87 2.64 10.92
N PRO A 94 -2.93 3.04 10.04
CA PRO A 94 -1.94 2.11 9.46
C PRO A 94 -0.91 1.59 10.48
N GLN A 95 -0.89 2.12 11.70
CA GLN A 95 -0.01 1.69 12.79
C GLN A 95 -0.73 0.79 13.81
N ASP A 96 -1.98 0.40 13.51
CA ASP A 96 -2.75 -0.50 14.35
C ASP A 96 -2.13 -1.90 14.32
N GLU A 97 -1.84 -2.46 15.50
CA GLU A 97 -1.20 -3.77 15.63
C GLU A 97 -2.09 -4.90 15.10
N GLU A 98 -3.42 -4.71 15.12
CA GLU A 98 -4.40 -5.70 14.65
C GLU A 98 -4.57 -5.69 13.12
N LEU A 99 -4.05 -4.67 12.41
CA LEU A 99 -4.22 -4.51 10.96
C LEU A 99 -3.79 -5.76 10.18
N HIS A 100 -2.64 -6.33 10.53
CA HIS A 100 -2.07 -7.48 9.85
C HIS A 100 -2.89 -8.75 10.13
N GLU A 101 -3.32 -8.94 11.39
CA GLU A 101 -4.13 -10.08 11.78
C GLU A 101 -5.51 -10.05 11.11
N LEU A 102 -6.17 -8.89 11.09
CA LEU A 102 -7.45 -8.71 10.41
C LEU A 102 -7.33 -8.95 8.89
N LEU A 103 -6.21 -8.57 8.26
CA LEU A 103 -5.98 -8.83 6.84
C LEU A 103 -5.83 -10.33 6.56
N GLU A 104 -5.08 -11.07 7.39
CA GLU A 104 -4.98 -12.53 7.28
C GLU A 104 -6.32 -13.21 7.53
N GLN A 105 -7.12 -12.70 8.47
CA GLN A 105 -8.49 -13.17 8.68
C GLN A 105 -9.38 -12.93 7.44
N LEU A 106 -9.28 -11.77 6.78
CA LEU A 106 -9.99 -11.49 5.54
C LEU A 106 -9.59 -12.46 4.43
N ARG A 107 -8.27 -12.67 4.23
CA ARG A 107 -7.72 -13.64 3.27
C ARG A 107 -8.26 -15.05 3.50
N GLY A 108 -8.29 -15.49 4.76
CA GLY A 108 -8.83 -16.79 5.15
C GLY A 108 -10.32 -16.93 4.81
N LYS A 109 -11.14 -15.97 5.25
CA LYS A 109 -12.59 -15.95 4.99
C LYS A 109 -12.90 -15.90 3.49
N TYR A 110 -12.17 -15.07 2.74
CA TYR A 110 -12.29 -14.99 1.28
C TYR A 110 -12.01 -16.33 0.59
N LYS A 111 -10.91 -17.01 0.96
CA LYS A 111 -10.59 -18.35 0.43
C LYS A 111 -11.69 -19.37 0.73
N THR A 112 -12.27 -19.34 1.94
CA THR A 112 -13.41 -20.20 2.29
C THR A 112 -14.62 -19.94 1.40
N VAL A 113 -14.91 -18.66 1.11
CA VAL A 113 -16.02 -18.30 0.22
C VAL A 113 -15.76 -18.75 -1.21
N LEU A 114 -14.56 -18.53 -1.75
CA LEU A 114 -14.20 -19.02 -3.10
C LEU A 114 -14.36 -20.54 -3.22
N ALA A 115 -13.82 -21.29 -2.25
CA ALA A 115 -13.95 -22.74 -2.23
C ALA A 115 -15.42 -23.19 -2.16
N GLY A 116 -16.26 -22.48 -1.41
CA GLY A 116 -17.69 -22.75 -1.33
C GLY A 116 -18.45 -22.48 -2.64
N LEU A 117 -17.96 -21.56 -3.46
CA LEU A 117 -18.45 -21.26 -4.82
C LEU A 117 -17.84 -22.17 -5.90
N GLY A 118 -16.90 -23.04 -5.54
CA GLY A 118 -16.17 -23.89 -6.50
C GLY A 118 -15.13 -23.13 -7.33
N LEU A 119 -14.73 -21.93 -6.89
CA LEU A 119 -13.71 -21.10 -7.54
C LEU A 119 -12.37 -21.29 -6.82
N SER A 120 -11.27 -21.26 -7.56
CA SER A 120 -9.92 -21.22 -7.01
C SER A 120 -9.42 -19.78 -6.94
N ALA A 121 -8.60 -19.46 -5.94
CA ALA A 121 -7.90 -18.18 -5.89
C ALA A 121 -6.98 -17.96 -7.12
N ALA A 122 -6.58 -19.04 -7.79
CA ALA A 122 -5.82 -18.98 -9.05
C ALA A 122 -6.63 -18.40 -10.21
N ASP A 123 -7.97 -18.51 -10.19
CA ASP A 123 -8.84 -18.03 -11.27
C ASP A 123 -8.93 -16.49 -11.31
N TYR A 124 -8.57 -15.82 -10.20
CA TYR A 124 -8.51 -14.36 -10.08
C TYR A 124 -7.08 -13.80 -10.14
N GLY A 125 -6.06 -14.66 -10.21
CA GLY A 125 -4.67 -14.32 -9.91
C GLY A 125 -3.67 -14.78 -10.97
N SER A 126 -3.92 -14.49 -12.26
CA SER A 126 -2.84 -14.40 -13.24
C SER A 126 -3.23 -13.52 -14.42
N SER A 127 -3.34 -12.22 -14.15
CA SER A 127 -2.93 -11.22 -15.13
C SER A 127 -1.83 -10.45 -14.47
N SER A 128 -0.63 -11.05 -14.42
CA SER A 128 0.58 -10.27 -14.28
C SER A 128 0.54 -9.20 -15.36
N SER A 129 0.46 -7.96 -14.93
CA SER A 129 0.59 -6.78 -15.77
C SER A 129 1.94 -6.85 -16.48
N SER A 130 1.95 -7.39 -17.70
CA SER A 130 2.95 -7.09 -18.70
C SER A 130 2.77 -5.63 -19.14
N ALA A 131 3.09 -4.70 -18.24
CA ALA A 131 3.21 -3.28 -18.55
C ALA A 131 4.63 -3.05 -19.08
N ALA A 132 4.76 -3.26 -20.39
CA ALA A 132 5.61 -2.53 -21.33
C ALA A 132 6.93 -1.94 -20.78
N GLY A 133 8.02 -2.67 -21.02
CA GLY A 133 9.32 -2.05 -21.22
C GLY A 133 9.27 -1.15 -22.46
N GLY A 134 9.37 0.16 -22.25
CA GLY A 134 9.53 1.17 -23.29
C GLY A 134 10.86 1.88 -23.11
N SER A 135 11.93 1.29 -23.64
CA SER A 135 13.17 2.01 -23.90
C SER A 135 12.94 3.01 -25.02
N GLY A 136 13.06 4.31 -24.73
CA GLY A 136 12.93 5.38 -25.71
C GLY A 136 13.84 6.55 -25.33
N SER A 137 15.07 6.50 -25.83
CA SER A 137 15.98 7.64 -25.91
C SER A 137 15.46 8.66 -26.92
N GLY A 138 15.44 9.93 -26.56
CA GLY A 138 15.01 10.99 -27.48
C GLY A 138 15.00 12.38 -26.84
N SER A 139 16.14 13.07 -26.91
CA SER A 139 16.29 14.49 -26.60
C SER A 139 15.45 15.35 -27.55
N SER A 140 14.66 16.28 -27.04
CA SER A 140 14.52 17.61 -27.67
C SER A 140 13.88 18.63 -26.72
N SER A 141 14.53 19.80 -26.72
CA SER A 141 14.19 21.07 -26.12
C SER A 141 12.95 21.73 -26.77
N GLY A 142 12.14 22.43 -25.98
CA GLY A 142 11.10 23.34 -26.49
C GLY A 142 10.23 23.90 -25.37
N ALA A 143 9.96 25.20 -25.39
CA ALA A 143 9.54 26.02 -24.26
C ALA A 143 8.03 26.27 -24.14
N ALA A 144 7.64 26.80 -22.96
CA ALA A 144 6.54 27.72 -22.67
C ALA A 144 5.08 27.19 -22.61
N ALA A 145 4.43 27.32 -21.44
CA ALA A 145 3.45 28.38 -21.15
C ALA A 145 2.55 28.00 -19.95
N ALA A 146 2.26 28.99 -19.11
CA ALA A 146 1.41 28.92 -17.92
C ALA A 146 -0.10 28.95 -18.24
N SER A 147 -0.93 28.36 -17.37
CA SER A 147 -2.13 28.97 -16.74
C SER A 147 -3.23 27.95 -16.39
N GLY A 148 -3.87 28.17 -15.22
CA GLY A 148 -5.21 27.67 -14.82
C GLY A 148 -5.29 26.18 -14.46
N GLY A 149 -6.00 25.71 -13.45
CA GLY A 149 -6.96 26.29 -12.52
C GLY A 149 -7.50 25.13 -11.68
N GLN A 150 -7.70 25.40 -10.39
CA GLN A 150 -8.08 24.44 -9.36
C GLN A 150 -9.58 24.13 -9.38
N GLN A 151 -9.97 22.85 -9.24
CA GLN A 151 -11.21 22.43 -8.56
C GLN A 151 -11.04 21.04 -7.91
N PRO A 152 -11.45 20.84 -6.65
CA PRO A 152 -11.40 19.54 -5.99
C PRO A 152 -12.65 18.69 -6.28
N VAL A 153 -12.44 17.41 -6.61
CA VAL A 153 -13.51 16.41 -6.75
C VAL A 153 -13.82 15.85 -5.36
N SER A 154 -15.04 16.09 -4.88
CA SER A 154 -15.59 15.51 -3.65
C SER A 154 -15.86 14.02 -3.86
N LEU A 155 -15.14 13.15 -3.14
CA LEU A 155 -15.53 11.75 -2.96
C LEU A 155 -16.19 11.62 -1.59
N ALA A 156 -17.50 11.43 -1.56
CA ALA A 156 -18.23 11.06 -0.36
C ALA A 156 -17.93 9.57 -0.06
N PHE A 157 -17.48 9.31 1.17
CA PHE A 157 -17.50 7.99 1.79
C PHE A 157 -18.89 7.69 2.33
#